data_AF-A0A4S8MWC4-F1
#
_entry.id   AF-A0A4S8MWC4-F1
#
_cell.length_a   1.000
_cell.length_b   1.000
_cell.length_c   1.000
_cell.angle_alpha   90.00
_cell.angle_beta   90.00
_cell.angle_gamma   90.00
#
_symmetry.space_group_name_H-M   'P 1'
#
loop_
_entity.id
_entity.type
_entity.pdbx_description
1 polymer ?
#
loop_
_entity_poly.entity_id
_entity_poly.type
_entity_poly.pdbx_seq_one_letter_code
_entity_poly.pdbx_strand_id
1 'polypeptide(L)'
;MDCSDPYFLIQSAAINTVSGVNMTTRRQMLKIKGMSEAKVEKIKEAAHKILGSSFSTGFEVQDKRKRVLVISTGSKSVDAVLGGM
;
A
#
# COMPACT_ATOMS: atom_id res chain seq x y z
N MET A 1 2.40 1.18 26.85
CA MET A 1 1.88 1.81 25.61
C MET A 1 2.30 3.26 25.68
N ASP A 2 3.49 3.56 25.16
CA ASP A 2 4.07 4.88 25.29
C ASP A 2 3.68 5.70 24.06
N CYS A 3 3.27 6.96 24.24
CA CYS A 3 2.95 7.87 23.12
C CYS A 3 4.12 8.10 22.15
N SER A 4 5.30 7.56 22.45
CA SER A 4 6.53 7.60 21.66
C SER A 4 6.65 6.46 20.65
N ASP A 5 5.78 5.44 20.73
CA ASP A 5 5.83 4.27 19.86
C ASP A 5 5.55 4.64 18.39
N PRO A 6 6.41 4.22 17.43
CA PRO A 6 6.25 4.58 16.02
C PRO A 6 4.91 4.10 15.45
N TYR A 7 4.36 2.98 15.93
CA TYR A 7 3.08 2.45 15.50
C TYR A 7 1.92 3.45 15.70
N PHE A 8 1.85 4.08 16.86
CA PHE A 8 0.78 5.03 17.19
C PHE A 8 0.88 6.32 16.36
N LEU A 9 2.11 6.77 16.06
CA LEU A 9 2.36 7.96 15.22
C LEU A 9 1.91 7.75 13.78
N ILE A 10 2.17 6.57 13.21
CA ILE A 10 1.80 6.23 11.82
C ILE A 10 0.29 6.06 11.69
N GLN A 11 -0.35 5.45 12.70
CA GLN A 11 -1.80 5.32 12.78
C GLN A 11 -2.49 6.70 12.91
N SER A 12 -1.91 7.61 13.71
CA SER A 12 -2.39 8.99 13.83
C SER A 12 -2.26 9.78 12.52
N ALA A 13 -1.31 9.40 11.66
CA ALA A 13 -1.16 9.94 10.31
C ALA A 13 -2.07 9.25 9.26
N ALA A 14 -3.04 8.45 9.72
CA ALA A 14 -3.99 7.69 8.90
C ALA A 14 -3.34 6.64 7.96
N ILE A 15 -2.13 6.17 8.27
CA ILE A 15 -1.44 5.13 7.51
C ILE A 15 -1.55 3.81 8.29
N ASN A 16 -2.47 2.94 7.88
CA ASN A 16 -2.76 1.69 8.60
C ASN A 16 -2.35 0.43 7.82
N THR A 17 -1.78 0.58 6.62
CA THR A 17 -1.41 -0.55 5.77
C THR A 17 0.06 -0.47 5.36
N VAL A 18 0.69 -1.63 5.19
CA VAL A 18 2.08 -1.73 4.70
C VAL A 18 2.22 -1.09 3.31
N SER A 19 1.21 -1.26 2.46
CA SER A 19 1.16 -0.59 1.15
C SER A 19 1.08 0.94 1.29
N GLY A 20 0.28 1.44 2.24
CA GLY A 20 0.22 2.87 2.56
C GLY A 20 1.55 3.45 3.01
N VAL A 21 2.32 2.72 3.83
CA VAL A 21 3.69 3.11 4.23
C VAL A 21 4.63 3.18 3.02
N ASN A 22 4.52 2.24 2.08
CA ASN A 22 5.33 2.24 0.87
C ASN A 22 5.00 3.41 -0.06
N MET A 23 3.70 3.66 -0.29
CA MET A 23 3.18 4.75 -1.13
C MET A 23 3.46 6.13 -0.54
N THR A 24 3.53 6.25 0.79
CA THR A 24 3.80 7.53 1.45
C THR A 24 5.27 7.91 1.28
N THR A 25 5.55 9.13 0.83
CA THR A 25 6.93 9.59 0.64
C THR A 25 7.66 9.76 1.97
N ARG A 26 9.00 9.61 1.97
CA ARG A 26 9.83 9.88 3.16
C ARG A 26 9.57 11.28 3.73
N ARG A 27 9.43 12.27 2.84
CA ARG A 27 9.12 13.67 3.18
C ARG A 27 7.80 13.82 3.94
N GLN A 28 6.76 13.06 3.58
CA GLN A 28 5.48 13.10 4.28
C GLN A 28 5.56 12.45 5.66
N MET A 29 6.29 11.33 5.81
CA MET A 29 6.48 10.70 7.11
C MET A 29 7.32 11.55 8.08
N LEU A 30 8.29 12.31 7.57
CA LEU A 30 9.07 13.25 8.38
C LEU A 30 8.25 14.42 8.92
N LYS A 31 7.08 14.72 8.34
CA LYS A 31 6.16 15.74 8.88
C LYS A 31 5.39 15.26 10.10
N ILE A 32 5.39 13.96 10.39
CA ILE A 32 4.72 13.40 11.56
C ILE A 32 5.53 13.79 12.80
N LYS A 33 4.89 14.50 13.73
CA LYS A 33 5.51 14.96 14.98
C LYS A 33 6.04 13.75 15.77
N GLY A 34 7.34 13.75 16.07
CA GLY A 34 8.00 12.64 16.80
C GLY A 34 8.63 11.56 15.91
N MET A 35 8.57 11.71 14.58
CA MET A 35 9.34 10.86 13.66
C MET A 35 10.75 11.41 13.40
N SER A 36 11.75 10.54 13.54
CA SER A 36 13.12 10.81 13.13
C SER A 36 13.46 10.09 11.83
N GLU A 37 14.43 10.60 11.09
CA GLU A 37 14.85 10.04 9.81
C GLU A 37 15.31 8.58 9.92
N ALA A 38 16.07 8.26 10.97
CA ALA A 38 16.50 6.89 11.26
C ALA A 38 15.31 5.92 11.53
N LYS A 39 14.22 6.39 12.14
CA LYS A 39 13.01 5.57 12.35
C LYS A 39 12.26 5.37 11.04
N VAL A 40 12.11 6.43 10.23
CA VAL A 40 11.44 6.37 8.92
C VAL A 40 12.15 5.39 7.99
N GLU A 41 13.49 5.40 7.97
CA GLU A 41 14.26 4.48 7.12
C GLU A 41 14.04 3.02 7.52
N LYS A 42 14.11 2.71 8.83
CA LYS A 42 13.85 1.34 9.34
C LYS A 42 12.45 0.85 8.99
N ILE A 43 11.44 1.71 9.09
CA ILE A 43 10.06 1.38 8.74
C ILE A 43 9.92 1.10 7.23
N LYS A 44 10.51 1.95 6.39
CA LYS A 44 10.48 1.76 4.93
C LYS A 44 11.23 0.50 4.50
N GLU A 45 12.37 0.22 5.09
CA GLU A 45 13.15 -0.98 4.79
C GLU A 45 12.36 -2.25 5.16
N ALA A 46 11.73 -2.27 6.34
CA ALA A 46 10.86 -3.38 6.74
C ALA A 46 9.65 -3.53 5.81
N ALA A 47 8.98 -2.43 5.44
CA ALA A 47 7.85 -2.46 4.52
C ALA A 47 8.25 -2.99 3.13
N HIS A 48 9.44 -2.61 2.64
CA HIS A 48 9.97 -3.07 1.35
C HIS A 48 10.29 -4.57 1.38
N LYS A 49 10.86 -5.08 2.48
CA LYS A 49 11.09 -6.52 2.68
C LYS A 49 9.79 -7.33 2.67
N ILE A 50 8.70 -6.78 3.22
CA ILE A 50 7.39 -7.44 3.25
C ILE A 50 6.72 -7.44 1.86
N LEU A 51 6.78 -6.32 1.13
CA LEU A 51 6.13 -6.18 -0.17
C LEU A 51 6.88 -6.91 -1.30
N GLY A 52 8.17 -7.19 -1.10
CA GLY A 52 8.99 -7.93 -2.04
C GLY A 52 9.54 -7.07 -3.18
N SER A 53 10.01 -7.73 -4.24
CA SER A 53 10.70 -7.09 -5.37
C SER A 53 9.80 -6.09 -6.12
N SER A 54 10.38 -4.95 -6.47
CA SER A 54 9.78 -3.97 -7.38
C SER A 54 9.70 -4.47 -8.83
N PHE A 55 10.45 -5.53 -9.16
CA PHE A 55 10.40 -6.19 -10.45
C PHE A 55 9.48 -7.42 -10.38
N SER A 56 8.63 -7.58 -11.38
CA SER A 56 7.78 -8.75 -11.54
C SER A 56 7.78 -9.15 -13.02
N THR A 57 7.81 -10.44 -13.29
CA THR A 57 7.71 -10.99 -14.64
C THR A 57 6.30 -10.83 -15.20
N GLY A 58 6.16 -10.92 -16.53
CA GLY A 58 4.84 -10.83 -17.19
C GLY A 58 3.85 -11.88 -16.68
N PHE A 59 4.33 -13.09 -16.40
CA PHE A 59 3.49 -14.17 -15.85
C PHE A 59 3.01 -13.88 -14.44
N GLU A 60 3.89 -13.37 -13.56
CA GLU A 60 3.49 -12.97 -12.21
C GLU A 60 2.46 -11.83 -12.21
N VAL A 61 2.59 -10.86 -13.12
CA VAL A 61 1.61 -9.78 -13.26
C VAL A 61 0.27 -10.31 -13.77
N GLN A 62 0.28 -11.24 -14.73
CA GLN A 62 -0.93 -11.91 -15.22
C GLN A 62 -1.62 -12.68 -14.09
N ASP A 63 -0.86 -13.41 -13.27
CA ASP A 63 -1.41 -14.16 -12.14
C ASP A 63 -1.98 -13.24 -11.06
N LYS A 64 -1.29 -12.11 -10.76
CA LYS A 64 -1.81 -11.06 -9.87
C LYS A 64 -3.16 -10.50 -10.37
N ARG A 65 -3.34 -10.34 -11.69
CA ARG A 65 -4.58 -9.82 -12.29
C ARG A 65 -5.77 -10.77 -12.16
N LYS A 66 -5.57 -12.07 -11.97
CA LYS A 66 -6.67 -13.02 -11.71
C LYS A 66 -7.42 -12.71 -10.40
N ARG A 67 -6.79 -11.97 -9.48
CA ARG A 67 -7.43 -11.53 -8.22
C ARG A 67 -8.30 -10.28 -8.38
N VAL A 68 -8.35 -9.68 -9.56
CA VAL A 68 -9.24 -8.55 -9.83
C VAL A 68 -10.67 -9.07 -9.89
N LEU A 69 -11.51 -8.57 -8.98
CA LEU A 69 -12.94 -8.89 -8.96
C LEU A 69 -13.67 -7.89 -9.85
N VAL A 70 -14.58 -8.41 -10.68
CA VAL A 70 -15.49 -7.59 -11.48
C VAL A 70 -16.87 -7.65 -10.84
N ILE A 71 -17.41 -6.48 -10.51
CA ILE A 71 -18.76 -6.34 -9.94
C ILE A 71 -19.70 -5.95 -11.08
N SER A 72 -20.76 -6.73 -11.29
CA SER A 72 -21.76 -6.43 -12.32
C SER A 72 -22.51 -5.14 -11.99
N THR A 73 -22.71 -4.33 -13.01
CA THR A 73 -23.52 -3.12 -12.95
C THR A 73 -25.03 -3.42 -13.08
N GLY A 74 -25.40 -4.67 -13.38
CA GLY A 74 -26.79 -5.10 -13.63
C GLY A 74 -27.26 -4.91 -15.08
N SER A 75 -26.43 -4.31 -15.94
CA SER A 75 -26.69 -4.15 -17.37
C SER A 75 -25.62 -4.83 -18.20
N LYS A 76 -26.02 -5.81 -19.02
CA LYS A 76 -25.11 -6.58 -19.88
C LYS A 76 -24.33 -5.70 -20.87
N SER A 77 -24.93 -4.61 -21.36
CA SER A 77 -24.26 -3.71 -22.30
C SER A 77 -23.16 -2.89 -21.64
N VAL A 78 -23.33 -2.54 -20.36
CA VAL A 78 -22.34 -1.74 -19.61
C VAL A 78 -21.22 -2.64 -19.10
N ASP A 79 -21.56 -3.84 -18.61
CA ASP A 79 -20.57 -4.83 -18.17
C ASP A 79 -19.62 -5.23 -19.31
N ALA A 80 -20.15 -5.46 -20.52
CA ALA A 80 -19.34 -5.76 -21.71
C ALA A 80 -18.36 -4.64 -22.09
N VAL A 81 -18.76 -3.37 -21.98
CA VAL A 81 -17.90 -2.21 -22.30
C VAL A 81 -16.79 -2.05 -21.25
N LEU A 82 -17.06 -2.38 -19.99
CA LEU A 82 -16.10 -2.30 -18.89
C LEU A 82 -15.13 -3.49 -18.85
N GLY A 83 -15.24 -4.44 -19.78
CA GLY A 83 -14.43 -5.66 -19.82
C GLY A 83 -14.82 -6.67 -18.74
N GLY A 84 -16.05 -6.57 -18.22
CA GLY A 84 -16.71 -7.59 -17.43
C GLY A 84 -17.37 -8.67 -18.30
N MET A 85 -17.88 -9.71 -17.64
CA MET A 85 -18.70 -10.75 -18.28
C MET A 85 -20.11 -10.25 -18.60
#